data_AF-T0YW27-F1
#
_entry.id   AF-T0YW27-F1
#
_cell.length_a   1.000
_cell.length_b   1.000
_cell.length_c   1.000
_cell.angle_alpha   90.00
_cell.angle_beta   90.00
_cell.angle_gamma   90.00
#
_symmetry.space_group_name_H-M   'P 1'
#
loop_
_entity.id
_entity.type
_entity.pdbx_description
1 polymer ?
#
loop_
_entity_poly.entity_id
_entity_poly.type
_entity_poly.pdbx_seq_one_letter_code
_entity_poly.pdbx_strand_id
1 'polypeptide(L)'
;MAKFSFADTVEKLKNTPAGKEASMYGPIRDVFVHVLGYPAADVDIDIIGEGGRPDVTVRAPAGFLDAKGRPAKIDWVVVEAKDESKCFRDPIVREIIFEKKAKYVGAHTAWFVMVEPEFWVLRPVGGGVLTADADIEIPTNGISEQQFKELAVSLLASGAGVSEQLERFRAGDTSMIAIEKLSVSEPSPTKQLINRTRLNRKRFFQQIREATLHLQSSVAGAYGRLEPEIASYASAANAFWTEFGHAEDGFDEHSLTLRGTPKGPDNVRKHDRESARLKRLFSKSPHIARLAVRGLPEFQARTGVDDAKLKELFAIETANLILARVLLLRFFEDHKFFGDTRYVCNGGVAAFQNMRRYFKSSYAKLLEHAYEEGSRLYATAFDATELDWIFGVGDEALSSAIELTLFRFARHDFTTIKGDILTGIYDRFMDRDQRKKLGEFYTPPSIARYMIQRMGI
;
A
#
# COMPACT_ATOMS: atom_id res chain seq x y z
N MET A 1 -30.76 9.67 -29.48
CA MET A 1 -29.95 10.38 -28.47
C MET A 1 -29.36 11.60 -29.14
N ALA A 2 -29.48 12.79 -28.54
CA ALA A 2 -28.79 13.97 -29.08
C ALA A 2 -27.27 13.70 -29.07
N LYS A 3 -26.58 14.07 -30.15
CA LYS A 3 -25.13 13.95 -30.26
C LYS A 3 -24.50 14.94 -29.27
N PHE A 4 -23.52 14.51 -28.47
CA PHE A 4 -22.80 15.40 -27.57
C PHE A 4 -22.18 16.58 -28.34
N SER A 5 -22.26 17.78 -27.78
CA SER A 5 -21.64 19.01 -28.28
C SER A 5 -20.88 19.67 -27.11
N PHE A 6 -19.56 19.81 -27.25
CA PHE A 6 -18.74 20.47 -26.25
C PHE A 6 -19.12 21.94 -26.06
N ALA A 7 -19.40 22.65 -27.15
CA ALA A 7 -19.82 24.06 -27.12
C ALA A 7 -21.12 24.25 -26.32
N ASP A 8 -22.14 23.44 -26.59
CA ASP A 8 -23.43 23.48 -25.88
C ASP A 8 -23.26 23.13 -24.39
N THR A 9 -22.31 22.24 -24.07
CA THR A 9 -22.03 21.82 -22.70
C THR A 9 -21.35 22.95 -21.91
N VAL A 10 -20.39 23.64 -22.51
CA VAL A 10 -19.77 24.84 -21.95
C VAL A 10 -20.81 25.97 -21.80
N GLU A 11 -21.70 26.15 -22.78
CA GLU A 11 -22.77 27.16 -22.69
C GLU A 11 -23.78 26.85 -21.57
N LYS A 12 -24.13 25.58 -21.36
CA LYS A 12 -24.96 25.16 -20.22
C LYS A 12 -24.30 25.50 -18.88
N LEU A 13 -23.00 25.24 -18.75
CA LEU A 13 -22.25 25.60 -17.53
C LEU A 13 -22.26 27.11 -17.29
N LYS A 14 -22.01 27.91 -18.34
CA LYS A 14 -22.05 29.38 -18.27
C LYS A 14 -23.40 29.92 -17.83
N ASN A 15 -24.48 29.32 -18.31
CA ASN A 15 -25.85 29.77 -18.05
C ASN A 15 -26.47 29.18 -16.77
N THR A 16 -25.65 28.58 -15.89
CA THR A 16 -26.12 28.06 -14.59
C THR A 16 -26.66 29.21 -13.73
N PRO A 17 -27.94 29.18 -13.31
CA PRO A 17 -28.48 30.19 -12.42
C PRO A 17 -27.85 30.13 -11.03
N ALA A 18 -27.72 31.27 -10.35
CA ALA A 18 -27.26 31.29 -8.96
C ALA A 18 -28.20 30.49 -8.03
N GLY A 19 -27.61 29.74 -7.10
CA GLY A 19 -28.31 28.77 -6.25
C GLY A 19 -28.72 27.48 -6.95
N LYS A 20 -28.22 27.20 -8.16
CA LYS A 20 -28.49 26.00 -8.96
C LYS A 20 -27.22 25.23 -9.33
N GLU A 21 -26.19 25.30 -8.49
CA GLU A 21 -24.93 24.53 -8.58
C GLU A 21 -25.12 23.06 -9.04
N ALA A 22 -26.11 22.34 -8.49
CA ALA A 22 -26.37 20.94 -8.86
C ALA A 22 -26.70 20.71 -10.36
N SER A 23 -27.15 21.75 -11.08
CA SER A 23 -27.38 21.65 -12.52
C SER A 23 -26.09 21.61 -13.35
N MET A 24 -24.93 21.95 -12.75
CA MET A 24 -23.62 21.85 -13.39
C MET A 24 -23.11 20.41 -13.46
N TYR A 25 -23.54 19.53 -12.55
CA TYR A 25 -22.90 18.22 -12.36
C TYR A 25 -23.08 17.30 -13.58
N GLY A 26 -24.25 17.35 -14.23
CA GLY A 26 -24.52 16.63 -15.48
C GLY A 26 -23.59 17.07 -16.62
N PRO A 27 -23.56 18.36 -16.98
CA PRO A 27 -22.59 18.89 -17.95
C PRO A 27 -21.12 18.56 -17.63
N ILE A 28 -20.69 18.65 -16.36
CA ILE A 28 -19.33 18.27 -15.95
C ILE A 28 -19.07 16.79 -16.24
N ARG A 29 -20.00 15.90 -15.86
CA ARG A 29 -19.93 14.47 -16.17
C ARG A 29 -19.82 14.22 -17.67
N ASP A 30 -20.60 14.94 -18.48
CA ASP A 30 -20.59 14.78 -19.93
C ASP A 30 -19.22 15.15 -20.53
N VAL A 31 -18.52 16.15 -20.00
CA VAL A 31 -17.12 16.46 -20.39
C VAL A 31 -16.18 15.28 -20.07
N PHE A 32 -16.26 14.71 -18.86
CA PHE A 32 -15.43 13.56 -18.51
C PHE A 32 -15.70 12.34 -19.41
N VAL A 33 -16.97 12.08 -19.73
CA VAL A 33 -17.35 10.92 -20.55
C VAL A 33 -16.98 11.12 -22.02
N HIS A 34 -17.38 12.24 -22.61
CA HIS A 34 -17.32 12.41 -24.06
C HIS A 34 -16.03 13.07 -24.57
N VAL A 35 -15.37 13.89 -23.75
CA VAL A 35 -14.12 14.58 -24.13
C VAL A 35 -12.89 13.87 -23.56
N LEU A 36 -12.96 13.52 -22.26
CA LEU A 36 -11.83 12.90 -21.55
C LEU A 36 -11.82 11.36 -21.61
N GLY A 37 -12.91 10.75 -22.10
CA GLY A 37 -12.96 9.34 -22.49
C GLY A 37 -13.28 8.35 -21.36
N TYR A 38 -13.83 8.80 -20.22
CA TYR A 38 -14.21 7.88 -19.15
C TYR A 38 -15.50 7.13 -19.48
N PRO A 39 -15.64 5.85 -19.08
CA PRO A 39 -16.92 5.17 -19.10
C PRO A 39 -17.95 5.92 -18.24
N ALA A 40 -19.18 6.05 -18.74
CA ALA A 40 -20.24 6.76 -18.01
C ALA A 40 -20.62 6.14 -16.65
N ALA A 41 -20.28 4.85 -16.44
CA ALA A 41 -20.44 4.13 -15.19
C ALA A 41 -19.31 4.39 -14.18
N ASP A 42 -18.21 5.02 -14.62
CA ASP A 42 -17.07 5.40 -13.79
C ASP A 42 -17.11 6.90 -13.42
N VAL A 43 -18.20 7.62 -13.75
CA VAL A 43 -18.39 9.04 -13.39
C VAL A 43 -19.68 9.19 -12.59
N ASP A 44 -19.51 9.34 -11.28
CA ASP A 44 -20.57 9.47 -10.29
C ASP A 44 -20.87 10.94 -10.00
N ILE A 45 -22.15 11.26 -9.82
CA ILE A 45 -22.62 12.60 -9.41
C ILE A 45 -23.26 12.48 -8.04
N ASP A 46 -22.89 13.37 -7.12
CA ASP A 46 -23.53 13.52 -5.81
C ASP A 46 -23.66 12.18 -5.06
N ILE A 47 -22.60 11.38 -5.07
CA ILE A 47 -22.54 10.09 -4.36
C ILE A 47 -21.71 10.22 -3.09
N ILE A 48 -22.20 9.64 -2.00
CA ILE A 48 -21.50 9.61 -0.72
C ILE A 48 -20.26 8.72 -0.84
N GLY A 49 -19.09 9.29 -0.55
CA GLY A 49 -17.81 8.61 -0.38
C GLY A 49 -17.27 8.72 1.07
N GLU A 50 -16.07 8.20 1.29
CA GLU A 50 -15.43 8.14 2.63
C GLU A 50 -15.25 9.52 3.28
N GLY A 51 -15.06 10.56 2.46
CA GLY A 51 -14.83 11.95 2.91
C GLY A 51 -16.07 12.84 2.96
N GLY A 52 -17.25 12.30 2.62
CA GLY A 52 -18.50 13.04 2.43
C GLY A 52 -19.01 12.90 1.00
N ARG A 53 -19.72 13.91 0.50
CA ARG A 53 -20.41 13.86 -0.79
C ARG A 53 -19.82 14.89 -1.75
N PRO A 54 -18.90 14.50 -2.64
CA PRO A 54 -18.38 15.38 -3.68
C PRO A 54 -19.42 15.56 -4.79
N ASP A 55 -19.28 16.64 -5.55
CA ASP A 55 -20.23 16.99 -6.61
C ASP A 55 -20.13 16.00 -7.78
N VAL A 56 -18.91 15.72 -8.22
CA VAL A 56 -18.59 14.66 -9.18
C VAL A 56 -17.36 13.89 -8.73
N THR A 57 -17.41 12.56 -8.86
CA THR A 57 -16.28 11.67 -8.62
C THR A 57 -16.02 10.85 -9.89
N VAL A 58 -14.77 10.83 -10.34
CA VAL A 58 -14.34 10.05 -11.51
C VAL A 58 -13.45 8.91 -11.04
N ARG A 59 -13.80 7.70 -11.43
CA ARG A 59 -13.11 6.47 -11.05
C ARG A 59 -12.17 6.00 -12.14
N ALA A 60 -11.02 5.48 -11.73
CA ALA A 60 -10.03 4.89 -12.62
C ALA A 60 -9.61 3.49 -12.16
N PRO A 61 -8.98 2.68 -13.03
CA PRO A 61 -8.44 1.38 -12.64
C PRO A 61 -7.43 1.48 -11.49
N ALA A 62 -7.61 0.62 -10.49
CA ALA A 62 -6.76 0.58 -9.30
C ALA A 62 -5.45 -0.19 -9.51
N GLY A 63 -5.30 -0.90 -10.64
CA GLY A 63 -4.13 -1.74 -10.95
C GLY A 63 -4.14 -3.10 -10.22
N PHE A 64 -5.20 -3.45 -9.50
CA PHE A 64 -5.38 -4.75 -8.84
C PHE A 64 -6.84 -5.24 -8.98
N LEU A 65 -7.06 -6.49 -8.59
CA LEU A 65 -8.38 -7.12 -8.59
C LEU A 65 -9.05 -6.97 -7.22
N ASP A 66 -10.37 -6.80 -7.20
CA ASP A 66 -11.18 -6.87 -5.99
C ASP A 66 -11.24 -8.31 -5.44
N ALA A 67 -11.85 -8.49 -4.26
CA ALA A 67 -12.02 -9.81 -3.63
C ALA A 67 -12.81 -10.82 -4.49
N LYS A 68 -13.47 -10.37 -5.57
CA LYS A 68 -14.22 -11.19 -6.52
C LYS A 68 -13.46 -11.40 -7.84
N GLY A 69 -12.20 -10.97 -7.92
CA GLY A 69 -11.37 -11.11 -9.11
C GLY A 69 -11.68 -10.11 -10.23
N ARG A 70 -12.45 -9.04 -9.97
CA ARG A 70 -12.79 -8.00 -10.96
C ARG A 70 -11.82 -6.82 -10.85
N PRO A 71 -11.52 -6.09 -11.92
CA PRO A 71 -10.69 -4.90 -11.83
C PRO A 71 -11.24 -3.91 -10.80
N ALA A 72 -10.47 -3.66 -9.74
CA ALA A 72 -10.85 -2.70 -8.73
C ALA A 72 -10.77 -1.27 -9.30
N LYS A 73 -11.61 -0.39 -8.76
CA LYS A 73 -11.68 1.02 -9.13
C LYS A 73 -11.34 1.88 -7.93
N ILE A 74 -10.76 3.05 -8.20
CA ILE A 74 -10.38 4.04 -7.20
C ILE A 74 -10.91 5.40 -7.59
N ASP A 75 -11.21 6.22 -6.59
CA ASP A 75 -11.57 7.62 -6.79
C ASP A 75 -10.33 8.40 -7.24
N TRP A 76 -10.26 8.66 -8.55
CA TRP A 76 -9.09 9.24 -9.22
C TRP A 76 -9.17 10.77 -9.29
N VAL A 77 -10.34 11.28 -9.66
CA VAL A 77 -10.63 12.72 -9.69
C VAL A 77 -11.81 13.00 -8.78
N VAL A 78 -11.68 14.05 -8.00
CA VAL A 78 -12.79 14.65 -7.27
C VAL A 78 -13.05 16.04 -7.83
N VAL A 79 -14.31 16.38 -8.10
CA VAL A 79 -14.71 17.69 -8.59
C VAL A 79 -15.51 18.42 -7.53
N GLU A 80 -15.23 19.71 -7.39
CA GLU A 80 -16.06 20.69 -6.68
C GLU A 80 -16.51 21.76 -7.68
N ALA A 81 -17.81 21.95 -7.79
CA ALA A 81 -18.41 22.98 -8.63
C ALA A 81 -18.89 24.16 -7.78
N LYS A 82 -18.92 25.35 -8.36
CA LYS A 82 -19.56 26.55 -7.81
C LYS A 82 -20.31 27.25 -8.94
N ASP A 83 -21.55 27.66 -8.71
CA ASP A 83 -22.30 28.42 -9.71
C ASP A 83 -21.93 29.91 -9.73
N GLU A 84 -21.26 30.39 -8.68
CA GLU A 84 -20.72 31.74 -8.64
C GLU A 84 -19.47 31.88 -9.52
N SER A 85 -19.39 32.97 -10.29
CA SER A 85 -18.21 33.26 -11.12
C SER A 85 -17.08 33.90 -10.29
N LYS A 86 -15.84 33.66 -10.71
CA LYS A 86 -14.58 34.20 -10.13
C LYS A 86 -14.16 33.63 -8.77
N CYS A 87 -14.88 32.65 -8.23
CA CYS A 87 -14.54 31.95 -7.00
C CYS A 87 -13.24 31.16 -7.09
N PHE A 88 -13.00 30.50 -8.23
CA PHE A 88 -11.79 29.72 -8.47
C PHE A 88 -10.71 30.49 -9.23
N ARG A 89 -11.06 31.62 -9.85
CA ARG A 89 -10.09 32.50 -10.50
C ARG A 89 -9.22 33.26 -9.50
N ASP A 90 -9.75 33.57 -8.31
CA ASP A 90 -8.97 34.15 -7.22
C ASP A 90 -8.18 33.04 -6.48
N PRO A 91 -6.83 33.07 -6.49
CA PRO A 91 -5.99 32.06 -5.83
C PRO A 91 -6.24 31.93 -4.33
N ILE A 92 -6.60 33.02 -3.65
CA ILE A 92 -6.86 33.03 -2.20
C ILE A 92 -8.21 32.36 -1.92
N VAL A 93 -9.25 32.71 -2.68
CA VAL A 93 -10.60 32.14 -2.51
C VAL A 93 -10.58 30.64 -2.83
N ARG A 94 -9.95 30.24 -3.94
CA ARG A 94 -9.86 28.81 -4.29
C ARG A 94 -9.12 27.99 -3.24
N GLU A 95 -8.07 28.55 -2.62
CA GLU A 95 -7.32 27.86 -1.56
C GLU A 95 -8.19 27.64 -0.31
N ILE A 96 -8.99 28.63 0.07
CA ILE A 96 -9.94 28.51 1.19
C ILE A 96 -10.99 27.42 0.91
N ILE A 97 -11.50 27.35 -0.33
CA ILE A 97 -12.46 26.32 -0.74
C ILE A 97 -11.78 24.94 -0.74
N PHE A 98 -10.61 24.82 -1.36
CA PHE A 98 -9.84 23.58 -1.39
C PHE A 98 -9.57 23.06 0.02
N GLU A 99 -9.14 23.91 0.96
CA GLU A 99 -8.92 23.49 2.35
C GLU A 99 -10.19 22.84 2.97
N LYS A 100 -11.35 23.47 2.77
CA LYS A 100 -12.63 22.98 3.31
C LYS A 100 -13.09 21.68 2.66
N LYS A 101 -12.78 21.50 1.37
CA LYS A 101 -13.25 20.37 0.54
C LYS A 101 -12.21 19.25 0.38
N ALA A 102 -10.97 19.46 0.81
CA ALA A 102 -9.89 18.45 0.82
C ALA A 102 -10.22 17.20 1.65
N LYS A 103 -11.28 17.24 2.48
CA LYS A 103 -11.84 16.03 3.12
C LYS A 103 -12.26 14.96 2.12
N TYR A 104 -12.61 15.33 0.88
CA TYR A 104 -12.95 14.39 -0.20
C TYR A 104 -11.73 13.74 -0.85
N VAL A 105 -10.54 14.31 -0.67
CA VAL A 105 -9.30 13.74 -1.21
C VAL A 105 -8.89 12.52 -0.38
N GLY A 106 -8.78 11.37 -1.05
CA GLY A 106 -8.39 10.09 -0.46
C GLY A 106 -6.97 9.65 -0.83
N ALA A 107 -6.62 8.42 -0.45
CA ALA A 107 -5.32 7.79 -0.74
C ALA A 107 -5.01 7.70 -2.25
N HIS A 108 -6.05 7.61 -3.08
CA HIS A 108 -5.97 7.34 -4.51
C HIS A 108 -6.31 8.51 -5.42
N THR A 109 -6.89 9.57 -4.85
CA THR A 109 -7.18 10.78 -5.60
C THR A 109 -5.87 11.37 -6.11
N ALA A 110 -5.80 11.63 -7.42
CA ALA A 110 -4.66 12.25 -8.09
C ALA A 110 -4.97 13.71 -8.45
N TRP A 111 -6.25 14.03 -8.68
CA TRP A 111 -6.68 15.36 -9.08
C TRP A 111 -7.89 15.85 -8.28
N PHE A 112 -7.85 17.14 -7.91
CA PHE A 112 -8.98 17.90 -7.41
C PHE A 112 -9.32 18.96 -8.45
N VAL A 113 -10.49 18.87 -9.06
CA VAL A 113 -10.91 19.76 -10.14
C VAL A 113 -11.94 20.74 -9.59
N MET A 114 -11.68 22.02 -9.77
CA MET A 114 -12.58 23.10 -9.35
C MET A 114 -13.22 23.70 -10.59
N VAL A 115 -14.55 23.76 -10.62
CA VAL A 115 -15.32 24.20 -11.80
C VAL A 115 -16.25 25.34 -11.45
N GLU A 116 -16.10 26.47 -12.12
CA GLU A 116 -17.07 27.56 -12.15
C GLU A 116 -17.54 27.80 -13.59
N PRO A 117 -18.61 28.60 -13.83
CA PRO A 117 -19.24 28.72 -15.15
C PRO A 117 -18.28 29.06 -16.30
N GLU A 118 -17.25 29.85 -16.02
CA GLU A 118 -16.30 30.35 -17.03
C GLU A 118 -14.85 29.84 -16.86
N PHE A 119 -14.58 29.00 -15.86
CA PHE A 119 -13.22 28.69 -15.47
C PHE A 119 -13.09 27.31 -14.80
N TRP A 120 -12.11 26.52 -15.22
CA TRP A 120 -11.74 25.27 -14.58
C TRP A 120 -10.33 25.39 -14.02
N VAL A 121 -10.10 24.77 -12.86
CA VAL A 121 -8.79 24.65 -12.25
C VAL A 121 -8.53 23.19 -11.94
N LEU A 122 -7.52 22.61 -12.58
CA LEU A 122 -7.11 21.23 -12.36
C LEU A 122 -5.92 21.23 -11.39
N ARG A 123 -6.17 20.83 -10.15
CA ARG A 123 -5.14 20.79 -9.11
C ARG A 123 -4.64 19.35 -8.91
N PRO A 124 -3.35 19.06 -9.10
CA PRO A 124 -2.80 17.79 -8.63
C PRO A 124 -2.91 17.73 -7.09
N VAL A 125 -3.16 16.56 -6.50
CA VAL A 125 -3.22 16.40 -5.03
C VAL A 125 -2.07 15.58 -4.44
N GLY A 126 -1.24 14.99 -5.29
CA GLY A 126 0.03 14.34 -4.94
C GLY A 126 1.15 14.87 -5.83
N GLY A 127 2.37 15.00 -5.30
CA GLY A 127 3.47 15.66 -6.02
C GLY A 127 4.44 16.40 -5.08
N GLY A 128 5.63 16.72 -5.59
CA GLY A 128 6.64 17.53 -4.88
C GLY A 128 6.32 19.03 -4.89
N VAL A 129 5.57 19.49 -5.90
CA VAL A 129 5.11 20.87 -6.05
C VAL A 129 3.58 20.84 -6.13
N LEU A 130 2.93 21.23 -5.04
CA LEU A 130 1.46 21.36 -4.92
C LEU A 130 1.14 22.81 -4.51
N THR A 131 1.69 23.77 -5.24
CA THR A 131 1.33 25.19 -5.12
C THR A 131 0.28 25.51 -6.16
N ALA A 132 -0.40 26.66 -6.02
CA ALA A 132 -1.30 27.17 -7.05
C ALA A 132 -0.61 27.32 -8.42
N ASP A 133 0.73 27.38 -8.46
CA ASP A 133 1.54 27.39 -9.70
C ASP A 133 1.56 26.05 -10.43
N ALA A 134 1.16 24.96 -9.76
CA ALA A 134 0.93 23.66 -10.37
C ALA A 134 -0.53 23.46 -10.81
N ASP A 135 -1.41 24.42 -10.52
CA ASP A 135 -2.78 24.39 -11.00
C ASP A 135 -2.78 24.62 -12.53
N ILE A 136 -3.52 23.78 -13.24
CA ILE A 136 -3.80 24.01 -14.66
C ILE A 136 -5.09 24.82 -14.74
N GLU A 137 -4.96 26.08 -15.15
CA GLU A 137 -6.08 27.00 -15.32
C GLU A 137 -6.63 26.94 -16.74
N ILE A 138 -7.92 26.71 -16.89
CA ILE A 138 -8.60 26.57 -18.19
C ILE A 138 -9.78 27.54 -18.25
N PRO A 139 -9.60 28.73 -18.84
CA PRO A 139 -10.72 29.59 -19.19
C PRO A 139 -11.61 28.89 -20.22
N THR A 140 -12.91 28.79 -19.96
CA THR A 140 -13.84 28.10 -20.87
C THR A 140 -14.42 29.02 -21.94
N ASN A 141 -14.12 30.32 -21.88
CA ASN A 141 -14.65 31.25 -22.85
C ASN A 141 -13.95 31.13 -24.21
N GLY A 142 -14.71 30.75 -25.25
CA GLY A 142 -14.20 30.61 -26.61
C GLY A 142 -13.25 29.42 -26.83
N ILE A 143 -13.07 28.54 -25.83
CA ILE A 143 -12.19 27.39 -25.95
C ILE A 143 -12.82 26.32 -26.85
N SER A 144 -12.04 25.76 -27.78
CA SER A 144 -12.45 24.59 -28.55
C SER A 144 -12.29 23.30 -27.74
N GLU A 145 -12.99 22.23 -28.14
CA GLU A 145 -12.84 20.90 -27.52
C GLU A 145 -11.39 20.41 -27.55
N GLN A 146 -10.69 20.64 -28.66
CA GLN A 146 -9.29 20.25 -28.83
C GLN A 146 -8.37 21.00 -27.87
N GLN A 147 -8.52 22.33 -27.76
CA GLN A 147 -7.73 23.13 -26.81
C GLN A 147 -8.00 22.73 -25.35
N PHE A 148 -9.26 22.47 -25.00
CA PHE A 148 -9.61 21.99 -23.67
C PHE A 148 -8.92 20.65 -23.37
N LYS A 149 -8.96 19.72 -24.33
CA LYS A 149 -8.36 18.40 -24.20
C LYS A 149 -6.84 18.45 -24.08
N GLU A 150 -6.18 19.35 -24.80
CA GLU A 150 -4.73 19.57 -24.70
C GLU A 150 -4.32 20.10 -23.32
N LEU A 151 -5.07 21.06 -22.77
CA LEU A 151 -4.82 21.56 -21.42
C LEU A 151 -5.17 20.53 -20.33
N ALA A 152 -6.20 19.72 -20.55
CA ALA A 152 -6.66 18.69 -19.61
C ALA A 152 -6.05 17.30 -19.88
N VAL A 153 -4.91 17.21 -20.57
CA VAL A 153 -4.29 15.94 -20.99
C VAL A 153 -4.03 14.99 -19.82
N SER A 154 -3.69 15.53 -18.64
CA SER A 154 -3.42 14.77 -17.42
C SER A 154 -4.67 14.13 -16.78
N LEU A 155 -5.86 14.53 -17.23
CA LEU A 155 -7.13 13.96 -16.81
C LEU A 155 -7.66 12.91 -17.77
N LEU A 156 -7.03 12.66 -18.92
CA LEU A 156 -7.51 11.67 -19.90
C LEU A 156 -7.63 10.27 -19.27
N ALA A 157 -8.70 9.56 -19.61
CA ALA A 157 -8.95 8.20 -19.11
C ALA A 157 -7.82 7.21 -19.48
N SER A 158 -7.13 7.46 -20.61
CA SER A 158 -6.00 6.64 -21.06
C SER A 158 -4.79 6.70 -20.14
N GLY A 159 -4.61 7.80 -19.39
CA GLY A 159 -3.53 7.98 -18.40
C GLY A 159 -4.02 7.95 -16.95
N ALA A 160 -5.25 7.48 -16.73
CA ALA A 160 -5.88 7.50 -15.42
C ALA A 160 -5.60 6.21 -14.63
N GLY A 161 -5.43 6.37 -13.31
CA GLY A 161 -5.32 5.26 -12.37
C GLY A 161 -3.89 4.87 -12.00
N VAL A 162 -3.76 3.72 -11.34
CA VAL A 162 -2.47 3.27 -10.78
C VAL A 162 -1.55 2.69 -11.85
N SER A 163 -2.09 2.10 -12.94
CA SER A 163 -1.30 1.32 -13.89
C SER A 163 -0.13 2.12 -14.51
N GLU A 164 -0.37 3.32 -15.01
CA GLU A 164 0.67 4.15 -15.64
C GLU A 164 1.71 4.63 -14.60
N GLN A 165 1.26 5.09 -13.44
CA GLN A 165 2.18 5.52 -12.37
C GLN A 165 3.05 4.35 -11.88
N LEU A 166 2.48 3.16 -11.83
CA LEU A 166 3.18 1.94 -11.47
C LEU A 166 4.20 1.54 -12.55
N GLU A 167 3.90 1.74 -13.82
CA GLU A 167 4.87 1.53 -14.91
C GLU A 167 6.06 2.50 -14.81
N ARG A 168 5.82 3.78 -14.51
CA ARG A 168 6.89 4.76 -14.26
C ARG A 168 7.75 4.37 -13.05
N PHE A 169 7.11 3.94 -11.97
CA PHE A 169 7.79 3.41 -10.78
C PHE A 169 8.68 2.20 -11.11
N ARG A 170 8.15 1.23 -11.88
CA ARG A 170 8.91 0.08 -12.40
C ARG A 170 10.07 0.50 -13.30
N ALA A 171 9.93 1.59 -14.03
CA ALA A 171 10.98 2.15 -14.88
C ALA A 171 12.04 2.96 -14.11
N GLY A 172 11.88 3.11 -12.79
CA GLY A 172 12.85 3.80 -11.92
C GLY A 172 12.63 5.31 -11.83
N ASP A 173 11.47 5.82 -12.25
CA ASP A 173 11.15 7.25 -12.20
C ASP A 173 11.24 7.79 -10.76
N THR A 174 12.17 8.73 -10.54
CA THR A 174 12.42 9.37 -9.25
C THR A 174 11.48 10.53 -8.96
N SER A 175 10.71 11.02 -9.95
CA SER A 175 9.92 12.26 -9.79
C SER A 175 8.83 12.16 -8.73
N MET A 176 8.48 10.93 -8.34
CA MET A 176 7.43 10.62 -7.37
C MET A 176 7.98 10.10 -6.04
N ILE A 177 9.29 10.15 -5.80
CA ILE A 177 9.93 9.56 -4.61
C ILE A 177 10.19 10.62 -3.55
N ALA A 178 9.78 10.35 -2.30
CA ALA A 178 10.00 11.23 -1.14
C ALA A 178 9.57 12.69 -1.37
N ILE A 179 8.45 12.87 -2.09
CA ILE A 179 7.89 14.18 -2.46
C ILE A 179 6.79 14.66 -1.49
N GLU A 180 6.18 13.74 -0.74
CA GLU A 180 5.10 14.01 0.20
C GLU A 180 5.65 14.08 1.63
N LYS A 181 5.85 15.30 2.12
CA LYS A 181 6.23 15.54 3.52
C LYS A 181 5.08 15.21 4.46
N LEU A 182 5.41 14.50 5.54
CA LEU A 182 4.50 14.09 6.59
C LEU A 182 4.58 15.00 7.82
N SER A 183 5.55 15.90 7.94
CA SER A 183 5.58 16.90 9.01
C SER A 183 6.11 18.22 8.52
N VAL A 184 5.70 19.29 9.20
CA VAL A 184 6.26 20.62 9.01
C VAL A 184 7.50 20.78 9.88
N SER A 185 8.61 21.22 9.28
CA SER A 185 9.87 21.54 9.97
C SER A 185 10.19 23.04 9.95
N GLU A 186 9.50 23.83 9.13
CA GLU A 186 9.73 25.27 8.99
C GLU A 186 9.32 26.05 10.25
N PRO A 187 10.08 27.07 10.69
CA PRO A 187 9.77 27.86 11.89
C PRO A 187 8.48 28.69 11.78
N SER A 188 8.11 29.10 10.57
CA SER A 188 6.93 29.93 10.30
C SER A 188 6.25 29.44 9.02
N PRO A 189 5.59 28.27 9.08
CA PRO A 189 5.03 27.64 7.89
C PRO A 189 3.80 28.41 7.40
N THR A 190 3.65 28.46 6.08
CA THR A 190 2.43 29.02 5.48
C THR A 190 1.23 28.12 5.78
N LYS A 191 0.02 28.70 5.79
CA LYS A 191 -1.23 27.91 5.96
C LYS A 191 -1.34 26.80 4.90
N GLN A 192 -0.92 27.08 3.67
CA GLN A 192 -0.88 26.12 2.57
C GLN A 192 0.01 24.91 2.91
N LEU A 193 1.21 25.14 3.44
CA LEU A 193 2.12 24.06 3.85
C LEU A 193 1.53 23.19 4.98
N ILE A 194 0.87 23.84 5.95
CA ILE A 194 0.17 23.14 7.04
C ILE A 194 -0.95 22.25 6.48
N ASN A 195 -1.79 22.80 5.62
CA ASN A 195 -2.92 22.10 5.00
C ASN A 195 -2.44 20.91 4.15
N ARG A 196 -1.40 21.11 3.35
CA ARG A 196 -0.78 20.06 2.54
C ARG A 196 -0.23 18.94 3.40
N THR A 197 0.50 19.26 4.45
CA THR A 197 1.05 18.27 5.37
C THR A 197 -0.07 17.49 6.07
N ARG A 198 -1.15 18.16 6.47
CA ARG A 198 -2.35 17.52 7.04
C ARG A 198 -2.98 16.52 6.06
N LEU A 199 -3.10 16.91 4.79
CA LEU A 199 -3.61 16.03 3.73
C LEU A 199 -2.69 14.82 3.48
N ASN A 200 -1.38 15.04 3.36
CA ASN A 200 -0.40 13.97 3.18
C ASN A 200 -0.45 12.97 4.35
N ARG A 201 -0.52 13.46 5.60
CA ARG A 201 -0.68 12.60 6.79
C ARG A 201 -1.95 11.76 6.72
N LYS A 202 -3.09 12.36 6.35
CA LYS A 202 -4.36 11.63 6.19
C LYS A 202 -4.20 10.50 5.17
N ARG A 203 -3.65 10.82 3.99
CA ARG A 203 -3.43 9.85 2.90
C ARG A 203 -2.45 8.74 3.30
N PHE A 204 -1.36 9.08 3.98
CA PHE A 204 -0.39 8.11 4.52
C PHE A 204 -1.07 7.08 5.43
N PHE A 205 -1.89 7.53 6.39
CA PHE A 205 -2.59 6.61 7.29
C PHE A 205 -3.69 5.78 6.59
N GLN A 206 -4.38 6.35 5.59
CA GLN A 206 -5.29 5.57 4.75
C GLN A 206 -4.54 4.48 3.98
N GLN A 207 -3.38 4.82 3.41
CA GLN A 207 -2.54 3.87 2.68
C GLN A 207 -1.97 2.77 3.58
N ILE A 208 -1.61 3.06 4.83
CA ILE A 208 -1.27 2.02 5.83
C ILE A 208 -2.42 1.05 5.99
N ARG A 209 -3.63 1.55 6.25
CA ARG A 209 -4.82 0.71 6.47
C ARG A 209 -5.11 -0.18 5.26
N GLU A 210 -5.10 0.39 4.06
CA GLU A 210 -5.37 -0.35 2.84
C GLU A 210 -4.26 -1.37 2.52
N ALA A 211 -2.98 -1.01 2.71
CA ALA A 211 -1.86 -1.92 2.52
C ALA A 211 -1.95 -3.09 3.49
N THR A 212 -2.26 -2.84 4.77
CA THR A 212 -2.50 -3.89 5.77
C THR A 212 -3.60 -4.85 5.29
N LEU A 213 -4.77 -4.34 4.93
CA LEU A 213 -5.90 -5.19 4.49
C LEU A 213 -5.55 -6.00 3.23
N HIS A 214 -4.88 -5.38 2.25
CA HIS A 214 -4.53 -6.04 1.01
C HIS A 214 -3.45 -7.11 1.22
N LEU A 215 -2.42 -6.83 2.02
CA LEU A 215 -1.40 -7.81 2.38
C LEU A 215 -2.02 -8.96 3.17
N GLN A 216 -2.87 -8.69 4.17
CA GLN A 216 -3.56 -9.73 4.95
C GLN A 216 -4.40 -10.65 4.06
N SER A 217 -5.20 -10.08 3.15
CA SER A 217 -6.01 -10.86 2.21
C SER A 217 -5.13 -11.71 1.27
N SER A 218 -4.02 -11.14 0.78
CA SER A 218 -3.13 -11.84 -0.14
C SER A 218 -2.34 -12.95 0.55
N VAL A 219 -1.84 -12.71 1.76
CA VAL A 219 -1.15 -13.71 2.59
C VAL A 219 -2.11 -14.83 2.98
N ALA A 220 -3.33 -14.51 3.42
CA ALA A 220 -4.35 -15.53 3.74
C ALA A 220 -4.71 -16.37 2.52
N GLY A 221 -4.81 -15.75 1.33
CA GLY A 221 -5.02 -16.43 0.06
C GLY A 221 -3.86 -17.35 -0.30
N ALA A 222 -2.61 -16.89 -0.16
CA ALA A 222 -1.41 -17.67 -0.42
C ALA A 222 -1.31 -18.87 0.54
N TYR A 223 -1.56 -18.65 1.83
CA TYR A 223 -1.58 -19.71 2.84
C TYR A 223 -2.66 -20.75 2.49
N GLY A 224 -3.88 -20.31 2.18
CA GLY A 224 -4.97 -21.22 1.83
C GLY A 224 -4.68 -22.09 0.60
N ARG A 225 -3.90 -21.59 -0.36
CA ARG A 225 -3.44 -22.40 -1.52
C ARG A 225 -2.40 -23.45 -1.14
N LEU A 226 -1.57 -23.17 -0.14
CA LEU A 226 -0.46 -24.03 0.29
C LEU A 226 -0.83 -24.94 1.48
N GLU A 227 -1.98 -24.71 2.11
CA GLU A 227 -2.48 -25.46 3.26
C GLU A 227 -2.45 -26.99 3.07
N PRO A 228 -2.82 -27.57 1.90
CA PRO A 228 -2.68 -29.01 1.68
C PRO A 228 -1.23 -29.51 1.73
N GLU A 229 -0.29 -28.75 1.18
CA GLU A 229 1.14 -29.10 1.20
C GLU A 229 1.73 -28.97 2.61
N ILE A 230 1.39 -27.88 3.32
CA ILE A 230 1.76 -27.66 4.72
C ILE A 230 1.28 -28.83 5.58
N ALA A 231 -0.01 -29.19 5.47
CA ALA A 231 -0.59 -30.31 6.22
C ALA A 231 0.08 -31.65 5.88
N SER A 232 0.43 -31.86 4.61
CA SER A 232 1.13 -33.08 4.17
C SER A 232 2.52 -33.20 4.80
N TYR A 233 3.31 -32.12 4.83
CA TYR A 233 4.64 -32.13 5.44
C TYR A 233 4.57 -32.28 6.96
N ALA A 234 3.65 -31.59 7.63
CA ALA A 234 3.43 -31.73 9.06
C ALA A 234 3.04 -33.18 9.42
N SER A 235 2.11 -33.78 8.66
CA SER A 235 1.70 -35.18 8.86
C SER A 235 2.86 -36.16 8.64
N ALA A 236 3.69 -35.93 7.63
CA ALA A 236 4.85 -36.77 7.35
C ALA A 236 5.91 -36.71 8.46
N ALA A 237 6.16 -35.52 9.01
CA ALA A 237 7.06 -35.35 10.16
C ALA A 237 6.49 -36.00 11.43
N ASN A 238 5.20 -35.79 11.72
CA ASN A 238 4.53 -36.40 12.86
C ASN A 238 4.54 -37.94 12.79
N ALA A 239 4.34 -38.51 11.61
CA ALA A 239 4.44 -39.96 11.40
C ALA A 239 5.87 -40.46 11.69
N PHE A 240 6.89 -39.73 11.25
CA PHE A 240 8.29 -40.06 11.53
C PHE A 240 8.58 -40.06 13.04
N TRP A 241 8.19 -39.02 13.77
CA TRP A 241 8.43 -38.97 15.23
C TRP A 241 7.56 -39.95 16.02
N THR A 242 6.37 -40.28 15.54
CA THR A 242 5.54 -41.35 16.12
C THR A 242 6.25 -42.69 16.03
N GLU A 243 6.97 -42.95 14.93
CA GLU A 243 7.68 -44.19 14.71
C GLU A 243 9.04 -44.25 15.44
N PHE A 244 9.82 -43.17 15.39
CA PHE A 244 11.21 -43.18 15.86
C PHE A 244 11.44 -42.43 17.17
N GLY A 245 10.42 -41.81 17.76
CA GLY A 245 10.55 -40.93 18.92
C GLY A 245 11.05 -39.53 18.55
N HIS A 246 10.82 -38.57 19.43
CA HIS A 246 11.20 -37.17 19.24
C HIS A 246 12.54 -36.87 19.92
N ALA A 247 13.53 -36.37 19.18
CA ALA A 247 14.77 -35.85 19.74
C ALA A 247 14.59 -34.37 20.14
N GLU A 248 15.47 -33.84 21.00
CA GLU A 248 15.46 -32.42 21.41
C GLU A 248 15.63 -31.49 20.19
N ASP A 249 16.60 -31.79 19.31
CA ASP A 249 16.78 -31.17 17.99
C ASP A 249 16.15 -32.03 16.88
N GLY A 250 14.85 -32.31 17.02
CA GLY A 250 14.13 -33.25 16.15
C GLY A 250 14.07 -32.88 14.67
N PHE A 251 14.34 -31.62 14.31
CA PHE A 251 14.38 -31.12 12.94
C PHE A 251 15.51 -30.10 12.74
N ASP A 252 16.36 -30.33 11.75
CA ASP A 252 17.42 -29.42 11.32
C ASP A 252 16.94 -28.61 10.10
N GLU A 253 16.74 -27.30 10.27
CA GLU A 253 16.19 -26.42 9.24
C GLU A 253 17.14 -26.16 8.06
N HIS A 254 18.45 -26.30 8.27
CA HIS A 254 19.45 -26.04 7.25
C HIS A 254 19.57 -27.25 6.33
N SER A 255 19.67 -28.45 6.90
CA SER A 255 19.77 -29.70 6.12
C SER A 255 18.40 -30.28 5.74
N LEU A 256 17.30 -29.78 6.33
CA LEU A 256 15.94 -30.29 6.21
C LEU A 256 15.83 -31.77 6.63
N THR A 257 16.55 -32.16 7.69
CA THR A 257 16.56 -33.55 8.19
C THR A 257 15.83 -33.70 9.50
N LEU A 258 15.06 -34.78 9.62
CA LEU A 258 14.46 -35.19 10.89
C LEU A 258 15.38 -36.14 11.65
N ARG A 259 15.39 -36.00 12.98
CA ARG A 259 16.13 -36.83 13.93
C ARG A 259 15.17 -37.40 14.96
N GLY A 260 15.22 -38.71 15.15
CA GLY A 260 14.51 -39.42 16.20
C GLY A 260 15.44 -40.17 17.14
N THR A 261 14.87 -40.96 18.04
CA THR A 261 15.55 -41.80 19.03
C THR A 261 15.25 -43.30 18.80
N PRO A 262 15.63 -43.89 17.65
CA PRO A 262 15.28 -45.26 17.31
C PRO A 262 15.93 -46.27 18.28
N LYS A 263 15.19 -47.33 18.63
CA LYS A 263 15.69 -48.42 19.50
C LYS A 263 16.03 -49.66 18.69
N GLY A 264 17.29 -50.08 18.71
CA GLY A 264 17.78 -51.29 18.06
C GLY A 264 18.27 -51.08 16.61
N PRO A 265 19.15 -51.97 16.10
CA PRO A 265 19.88 -51.76 14.85
C PRO A 265 18.98 -51.70 13.61
N ASP A 266 17.88 -52.46 13.57
CA ASP A 266 16.94 -52.43 12.42
C ASP A 266 16.17 -51.10 12.33
N ASN A 267 15.77 -50.56 13.49
CA ASN A 267 15.09 -49.26 13.56
C ASN A 267 16.04 -48.10 13.22
N VAL A 268 17.33 -48.19 13.56
CA VAL A 268 18.35 -47.21 13.13
C VAL A 268 18.44 -47.18 11.60
N ARG A 269 18.56 -48.34 10.96
CA ARG A 269 18.59 -48.43 9.48
C ARG A 269 17.30 -47.95 8.82
N LYS A 270 16.14 -48.15 9.46
CA LYS A 270 14.85 -47.65 8.96
C LYS A 270 14.74 -46.14 9.14
N HIS A 271 15.11 -45.62 10.31
CA HIS A 271 15.21 -44.19 10.59
C HIS A 271 16.03 -43.45 9.55
N ASP A 272 17.25 -43.91 9.24
CA ASP A 272 18.14 -43.20 8.30
C ASP A 272 17.57 -43.17 6.89
N ARG A 273 16.93 -44.27 6.45
CA ARG A 273 16.25 -44.33 5.16
C ARG A 273 15.06 -43.38 5.10
N GLU A 274 14.23 -43.34 6.15
CA GLU A 274 13.07 -42.47 6.21
C GLU A 274 13.45 -41.00 6.34
N SER A 275 14.46 -40.66 7.14
CA SER A 275 14.99 -39.30 7.25
C SER A 275 15.55 -38.83 5.90
N ALA A 276 16.29 -39.67 5.17
CA ALA A 276 16.76 -39.37 3.82
C ALA A 276 15.62 -39.27 2.78
N ARG A 277 14.53 -40.02 2.95
CA ARG A 277 13.33 -39.90 2.11
C ARG A 277 12.62 -38.57 2.35
N LEU A 278 12.42 -38.20 3.62
CA LEU A 278 11.75 -36.96 4.00
C LEU A 278 12.59 -35.73 3.68
N LYS A 279 13.91 -35.77 3.83
CA LYS A 279 14.81 -34.71 3.32
C LYS A 279 14.57 -34.43 1.83
N ARG A 280 14.48 -35.48 1.01
CA ARG A 280 14.21 -35.35 -0.43
C ARG A 280 12.81 -34.78 -0.71
N LEU A 281 11.82 -35.13 0.11
CA LEU A 281 10.48 -34.56 0.03
C LEU A 281 10.49 -33.06 0.37
N PHE A 282 11.04 -32.70 1.53
CA PHE A 282 11.13 -31.33 2.04
C PHE A 282 11.97 -30.41 1.15
N SER A 283 13.00 -30.95 0.50
CA SER A 283 13.84 -30.18 -0.43
C SER A 283 13.08 -29.66 -1.66
N LYS A 284 11.88 -30.19 -1.97
CA LYS A 284 11.04 -29.66 -3.06
C LYS A 284 10.51 -28.26 -2.74
N SER A 285 10.17 -28.02 -1.48
CA SER A 285 9.66 -26.73 -0.99
C SER A 285 10.24 -26.43 0.40
N PRO A 286 11.53 -26.03 0.48
CA PRO A 286 12.23 -25.84 1.76
C PRO A 286 11.53 -24.92 2.76
N HIS A 287 11.00 -23.79 2.27
CA HIS A 287 10.28 -22.82 3.11
C HIS A 287 9.00 -23.40 3.70
N ILE A 288 8.26 -24.18 2.90
CA ILE A 288 7.04 -24.84 3.34
C ILE A 288 7.35 -25.96 4.34
N ALA A 289 8.45 -26.69 4.16
CA ALA A 289 8.91 -27.67 5.11
C ALA A 289 9.28 -27.04 6.47
N ARG A 290 10.07 -25.96 6.47
CA ARG A 290 10.40 -25.23 7.71
C ARG A 290 9.16 -24.70 8.42
N LEU A 291 8.23 -24.11 7.65
CA LEU A 291 6.97 -23.61 8.17
C LEU A 291 6.14 -24.75 8.79
N ALA A 292 5.93 -25.84 8.07
CA ALA A 292 5.05 -26.93 8.49
C ALA A 292 5.58 -27.70 9.70
N VAL A 293 6.90 -27.95 9.72
CA VAL A 293 7.53 -28.83 10.71
C VAL A 293 7.91 -28.08 11.98
N ARG A 294 8.24 -26.80 11.89
CA ARG A 294 8.74 -26.00 13.02
C ARG A 294 8.03 -24.66 13.19
N GLY A 295 7.95 -23.86 12.13
CA GLY A 295 7.44 -22.48 12.22
C GLY A 295 6.01 -22.36 12.75
N LEU A 296 5.05 -23.12 12.20
CA LEU A 296 3.66 -23.12 12.68
C LEU A 296 3.51 -23.70 14.09
N PRO A 297 4.11 -24.86 14.44
CA PRO A 297 4.11 -25.33 15.82
C PRO A 297 4.67 -24.32 16.82
N GLU A 298 5.81 -23.68 16.53
CA GLU A 298 6.42 -22.67 17.40
C GLU A 298 5.55 -21.42 17.52
N PHE A 299 5.00 -20.94 16.41
CA PHE A 299 4.05 -19.82 16.40
C PHE A 299 2.85 -20.11 17.30
N GLN A 300 2.26 -21.31 17.17
CA GLN A 300 1.11 -21.71 17.95
C GLN A 300 1.46 -21.82 19.44
N ALA A 301 2.60 -22.42 19.77
CA ALA A 301 3.08 -22.53 21.15
C ALA A 301 3.33 -21.15 21.79
N ARG A 302 3.93 -20.22 21.03
CA ARG A 302 4.21 -18.85 21.48
C ARG A 302 2.94 -18.03 21.70
N THR A 303 1.94 -18.17 20.83
CA THR A 303 0.72 -17.35 20.86
C THR A 303 -0.41 -17.96 21.70
N GLY A 304 -0.38 -19.28 21.93
CA GLY A 304 -1.45 -20.02 22.59
C GLY A 304 -2.79 -20.00 21.81
N VAL A 305 -2.74 -19.75 20.50
CA VAL A 305 -3.94 -19.69 19.66
C VAL A 305 -4.51 -21.08 19.40
N ASP A 306 -5.83 -21.17 19.36
CA ASP A 306 -6.54 -22.39 18.99
C ASP A 306 -6.40 -22.69 17.49
N ASP A 307 -6.45 -23.98 17.12
CA ASP A 307 -6.31 -24.45 15.74
C ASP A 307 -7.26 -23.71 14.77
N ALA A 308 -8.47 -23.41 15.24
CA ALA A 308 -9.50 -22.75 14.44
C ALA A 308 -9.11 -21.32 14.02
N LYS A 309 -8.26 -20.62 14.78
CA LYS A 309 -7.83 -19.24 14.49
C LYS A 309 -6.37 -19.12 14.11
N LEU A 310 -5.60 -20.21 14.19
CA LEU A 310 -4.18 -20.25 13.88
C LEU A 310 -3.89 -19.62 12.51
N LYS A 311 -4.60 -20.06 11.46
CA LYS A 311 -4.43 -19.57 10.09
C LYS A 311 -4.67 -18.07 9.95
N GLU A 312 -5.76 -17.58 10.55
CA GLU A 312 -6.14 -16.16 10.48
C GLU A 312 -5.08 -15.30 11.17
N LEU A 313 -4.72 -15.66 12.41
CA LEU A 313 -3.72 -14.92 13.18
C LEU A 313 -2.34 -14.96 12.52
N PHE A 314 -1.92 -16.12 12.01
CA PHE A 314 -0.65 -16.29 11.34
C PHE A 314 -0.54 -15.43 10.07
N ALA A 315 -1.60 -15.38 9.27
CA ALA A 315 -1.67 -14.53 8.08
C ALA A 315 -1.63 -13.03 8.45
N ILE A 316 -2.31 -12.65 9.53
CA ILE A 316 -2.30 -11.27 10.05
C ILE A 316 -0.90 -10.87 10.51
N GLU A 317 -0.24 -11.67 11.36
CA GLU A 317 1.12 -11.38 11.85
C GLU A 317 2.13 -11.33 10.70
N THR A 318 2.04 -12.26 9.74
CA THR A 318 2.89 -12.26 8.52
C THR A 318 2.73 -10.95 7.73
N ALA A 319 1.49 -10.56 7.42
CA ALA A 319 1.22 -9.34 6.65
C ALA A 319 1.69 -8.07 7.38
N ASN A 320 1.49 -8.02 8.70
CA ASN A 320 1.93 -6.91 9.53
C ASN A 320 3.45 -6.80 9.58
N LEU A 321 4.17 -7.92 9.68
CA LEU A 321 5.62 -7.95 9.64
C LEU A 321 6.17 -7.44 8.30
N ILE A 322 5.57 -7.87 7.18
CA ILE A 322 5.94 -7.39 5.83
C ILE A 322 5.83 -5.87 5.78
N LEU A 323 4.68 -5.32 6.17
CA LEU A 323 4.46 -3.88 6.11
C LEU A 323 5.41 -3.12 7.05
N ALA A 324 5.62 -3.61 8.28
CA ALA A 324 6.52 -2.99 9.25
C ALA A 324 7.97 -2.90 8.71
N ARG A 325 8.47 -4.00 8.14
CA ARG A 325 9.81 -4.05 7.53
C ARG A 325 9.91 -3.18 6.28
N VAL A 326 8.86 -3.10 5.44
CA VAL A 326 8.83 -2.16 4.30
C VAL A 326 8.93 -0.71 4.78
N LEU A 327 8.18 -0.32 5.81
CA LEU A 327 8.27 1.04 6.38
C LEU A 327 9.66 1.33 6.94
N LEU A 328 10.28 0.36 7.61
CA LEU A 328 11.63 0.49 8.15
C LEU A 328 12.69 0.60 7.04
N LEU A 329 12.56 -0.18 5.96
CA LEU A 329 13.44 -0.04 4.79
C LEU A 329 13.30 1.34 4.14
N ARG A 330 12.08 1.86 3.97
CA ARG A 330 11.87 3.23 3.47
C ARG A 330 12.50 4.28 4.38
N PHE A 331 12.40 4.09 5.69
CA PHE A 331 13.10 4.92 6.67
C PHE A 331 14.63 4.87 6.45
N PHE A 332 15.20 3.68 6.24
CA PHE A 332 16.63 3.53 5.97
C PHE A 332 17.09 4.20 4.67
N GLU A 333 16.32 4.03 3.59
CA GLU A 333 16.61 4.64 2.29
C GLU A 333 16.60 6.17 2.34
N ASP A 334 15.58 6.76 2.96
CA ASP A 334 15.41 8.21 2.96
C ASP A 334 16.40 8.91 3.91
N HIS A 335 16.82 8.24 4.99
CA HIS A 335 17.88 8.72 5.89
C HIS A 335 19.29 8.33 5.45
N LYS A 336 19.46 7.75 4.25
CA LYS A 336 20.77 7.42 3.65
C LYS A 336 21.59 6.39 4.44
N PHE A 337 20.94 5.52 5.22
CA PHE A 337 21.64 4.43 5.91
C PHE A 337 22.23 3.40 4.93
N PHE A 338 21.66 3.28 3.72
CA PHE A 338 22.22 2.50 2.61
C PHE A 338 23.10 3.35 1.65
N GLY A 339 23.54 4.52 2.09
CA GLY A 339 24.11 5.54 1.20
C GLY A 339 23.07 6.03 0.19
N ASP A 340 23.44 6.11 -1.08
CA ASP A 340 22.53 6.52 -2.16
C ASP A 340 21.68 5.38 -2.73
N THR A 341 21.87 4.15 -2.24
CA THR A 341 21.16 2.98 -2.73
C THR A 341 19.72 2.96 -2.23
N ARG A 342 18.80 2.62 -3.13
CA ARG A 342 17.36 2.47 -2.87
C ARG A 342 16.95 1.08 -3.35
N TYR A 343 16.59 0.17 -2.44
CA TYR A 343 16.18 -1.20 -2.73
C TYR A 343 14.68 -1.35 -3.06
N VAL A 344 13.81 -0.64 -2.35
CA VAL A 344 12.35 -0.87 -2.38
C VAL A 344 11.52 0.28 -2.95
N CYS A 345 12.09 1.48 -3.15
CA CYS A 345 11.32 2.61 -3.69
C CYS A 345 11.52 2.93 -5.18
N ASN A 346 12.67 2.68 -5.81
CA ASN A 346 12.77 2.81 -7.27
C ASN A 346 14.01 2.09 -7.84
N GLY A 347 15.20 2.29 -7.26
CA GLY A 347 16.45 1.75 -7.80
C GLY A 347 16.44 0.23 -7.89
N GLY A 348 16.18 -0.44 -6.77
CA GLY A 348 16.09 -1.89 -6.68
C GLY A 348 14.85 -2.43 -7.39
N VAL A 349 13.73 -1.68 -7.39
CA VAL A 349 12.53 -2.06 -8.16
C VAL A 349 12.82 -2.09 -9.66
N ALA A 350 13.48 -1.07 -10.19
CA ALA A 350 13.84 -0.97 -11.61
C ALA A 350 14.85 -2.05 -12.00
N ALA A 351 15.89 -2.26 -11.17
CA ALA A 351 16.85 -3.35 -11.36
C ALA A 351 16.15 -4.72 -11.34
N PHE A 352 15.23 -4.92 -10.41
CA PHE A 352 14.48 -6.16 -10.23
C PHE A 352 13.53 -6.47 -11.39
N GLN A 353 13.04 -5.47 -12.14
CA GLN A 353 12.15 -5.73 -13.29
C GLN A 353 12.77 -6.70 -14.31
N ASN A 354 14.07 -6.61 -14.53
CA ASN A 354 14.77 -7.52 -15.45
C ASN A 354 14.77 -8.96 -14.93
N MET A 355 15.05 -9.14 -13.63
CA MET A 355 14.98 -10.46 -12.98
C MET A 355 13.56 -11.02 -13.02
N ARG A 356 12.54 -10.21 -12.69
CA ARG A 356 11.13 -10.61 -12.75
C ARG A 356 10.71 -11.07 -14.13
N ARG A 357 11.10 -10.35 -15.19
CA ARG A 357 10.74 -10.72 -16.58
C ARG A 357 11.37 -12.04 -17.01
N TYR A 358 12.64 -12.24 -16.68
CA TYR A 358 13.45 -13.38 -17.11
C TYR A 358 13.20 -14.63 -16.26
N PHE A 359 13.31 -14.52 -14.93
CA PHE A 359 13.20 -15.63 -13.98
C PHE A 359 11.80 -15.83 -13.39
N LYS A 360 10.83 -14.97 -13.74
CA LYS A 360 9.48 -14.97 -13.16
C LYS A 360 9.49 -14.82 -11.63
N SER A 361 10.47 -14.09 -11.11
CA SER A 361 10.62 -13.84 -9.67
C SER A 361 9.47 -12.98 -9.12
N SER A 362 8.96 -13.34 -7.94
CA SER A 362 7.97 -12.56 -7.20
C SER A 362 8.63 -11.40 -6.45
N TYR A 363 7.86 -10.35 -6.15
CA TYR A 363 8.34 -9.23 -5.31
C TYR A 363 8.72 -9.66 -3.89
N ALA A 364 8.29 -10.82 -3.42
CA ALA A 364 8.78 -11.41 -2.18
C ALA A 364 10.31 -11.65 -2.24
N LYS A 365 10.85 -12.03 -3.41
CA LYS A 365 12.30 -12.19 -3.62
C LYS A 365 13.06 -10.85 -3.56
N LEU A 366 12.46 -9.77 -4.05
CA LEU A 366 13.02 -8.42 -3.88
C LEU A 366 13.08 -8.04 -2.41
N LEU A 367 12.02 -8.33 -1.65
CA LEU A 367 11.99 -8.08 -0.20
C LEU A 367 13.03 -8.91 0.54
N GLU A 368 13.19 -10.19 0.21
CA GLU A 368 14.20 -11.06 0.83
C GLU A 368 15.60 -10.43 0.72
N HIS A 369 16.00 -9.99 -0.48
CA HIS A 369 17.27 -9.29 -0.67
C HIS A 369 17.34 -7.95 0.07
N ALA A 370 16.26 -7.17 0.08
CA ALA A 370 16.22 -5.92 0.84
C ALA A 370 16.32 -6.16 2.36
N TYR A 371 15.79 -7.29 2.86
CA TYR A 371 15.85 -7.67 4.28
C TYR A 371 17.26 -8.12 4.66
N GLU A 372 17.96 -8.84 3.78
CA GLU A 372 19.39 -9.17 3.97
C GLU A 372 20.22 -7.90 4.16
N GLU A 373 20.00 -6.89 3.31
CA GLU A 373 20.69 -5.60 3.42
C GLU A 373 20.25 -4.83 4.69
N GLY A 374 18.95 -4.86 5.02
CA GLY A 374 18.42 -4.27 6.25
C GLY A 374 18.98 -4.92 7.54
N SER A 375 19.17 -6.24 7.54
CA SER A 375 19.72 -6.99 8.67
C SER A 375 21.16 -6.58 9.01
N ARG A 376 21.96 -6.20 8.00
CA ARG A 376 23.31 -5.65 8.23
C ARG A 376 23.30 -4.34 9.03
N LEU A 377 22.20 -3.57 8.99
CA LEU A 377 22.03 -2.34 9.76
C LEU A 377 21.32 -2.59 11.09
N TYR A 378 20.29 -3.44 11.08
CA TYR A 378 19.48 -3.71 12.26
C TYR A 378 18.96 -5.15 12.28
N ALA A 379 19.84 -6.08 12.67
CA ALA A 379 19.58 -7.52 12.69
C ALA A 379 18.25 -7.87 13.40
N THR A 380 18.02 -7.37 14.62
CA THR A 380 16.83 -7.68 15.41
C THR A 380 15.50 -7.42 14.68
N ALA A 381 15.44 -6.44 13.77
CA ALA A 381 14.23 -6.17 13.00
C ALA A 381 14.07 -7.06 11.75
N PHE A 382 15.17 -7.59 11.20
CA PHE A 382 15.20 -8.30 9.91
C PHE A 382 15.64 -9.75 10.00
N ASP A 383 15.98 -10.25 11.19
CA ASP A 383 16.31 -11.67 11.40
C ASP A 383 15.16 -12.55 10.94
N ALA A 384 15.51 -13.67 10.30
CA ALA A 384 14.53 -14.58 9.72
C ALA A 384 13.63 -15.15 10.84
N THR A 385 12.33 -15.13 10.60
CA THR A 385 11.31 -15.71 11.50
C THR A 385 10.43 -16.70 10.74
N GLU A 386 9.55 -17.40 11.45
CA GLU A 386 8.52 -18.27 10.87
C GLU A 386 7.60 -17.52 9.88
N LEU A 387 7.47 -16.20 10.04
CA LEU A 387 6.64 -15.33 9.21
C LEU A 387 7.28 -15.02 7.84
N ASP A 388 8.55 -15.37 7.64
CA ASP A 388 9.28 -15.17 6.39
C ASP A 388 9.10 -16.32 5.38
N TRP A 389 8.19 -17.25 5.65
CA TRP A 389 7.82 -18.36 4.75
C TRP A 389 7.43 -17.89 3.33
N ILE A 390 6.94 -16.66 3.21
CA ILE A 390 6.52 -16.02 1.96
C ILE A 390 7.62 -15.93 0.89
N PHE A 391 8.90 -15.97 1.25
CA PHE A 391 10.00 -15.87 0.28
C PHE A 391 10.13 -17.12 -0.59
N GLY A 392 9.67 -18.26 -0.10
CA GLY A 392 9.57 -19.49 -0.89
C GLY A 392 8.35 -19.56 -1.80
N VAL A 393 7.50 -18.53 -1.79
CA VAL A 393 6.17 -18.57 -2.40
C VAL A 393 6.13 -17.71 -3.66
N GLY A 394 5.89 -18.37 -4.80
CA GLY A 394 5.69 -17.73 -6.10
C GLY A 394 4.27 -17.21 -6.32
N ASP A 395 3.64 -16.61 -5.29
CA ASP A 395 2.23 -16.20 -5.37
C ASP A 395 2.07 -14.81 -6.04
N GLU A 396 1.36 -14.77 -7.18
CA GLU A 396 1.18 -13.55 -7.98
C GLU A 396 0.37 -12.48 -7.23
N ALA A 397 -0.64 -12.87 -6.44
CA ALA A 397 -1.48 -11.94 -5.69
C ALA A 397 -0.67 -11.27 -4.57
N LEU A 398 0.05 -12.06 -3.78
CA LEU A 398 0.97 -11.54 -2.76
C LEU A 398 2.07 -10.68 -3.39
N SER A 399 2.65 -11.12 -4.51
CA SER A 399 3.65 -10.34 -5.25
C SER A 399 3.10 -8.97 -5.67
N SER A 400 1.86 -8.92 -6.16
CA SER A 400 1.20 -7.68 -6.57
C SER A 400 0.87 -6.78 -5.38
N ALA A 401 0.45 -7.36 -4.26
CA ALA A 401 0.19 -6.62 -3.02
C ALA A 401 1.47 -6.00 -2.44
N ILE A 402 2.59 -6.72 -2.46
CA ILE A 402 3.91 -6.20 -2.07
C ILE A 402 4.30 -5.05 -2.99
N GLU A 403 4.28 -5.25 -4.30
CA GLU A 403 4.61 -4.20 -5.29
C GLU A 403 3.81 -2.92 -5.05
N LEU A 404 2.49 -3.07 -4.89
CA LEU A 404 1.61 -1.94 -4.67
C LEU A 404 1.91 -1.23 -3.34
N THR A 405 2.27 -1.98 -2.30
CA THR A 405 2.72 -1.44 -1.02
C THR A 405 3.99 -0.61 -1.20
N LEU A 406 5.00 -1.14 -1.91
CA LEU A 406 6.23 -0.42 -2.22
C LEU A 406 5.96 0.88 -2.97
N PHE A 407 5.16 0.81 -4.04
CA PHE A 407 4.77 1.96 -4.84
C PHE A 407 4.06 3.06 -4.02
N ARG A 408 3.12 2.66 -3.15
CA ARG A 408 2.37 3.61 -2.30
C ARG A 408 3.29 4.35 -1.34
N PHE A 409 4.21 3.64 -0.69
CA PHE A 409 5.11 4.24 0.31
C PHE A 409 6.33 4.95 -0.29
N ALA A 410 6.61 4.76 -1.57
CA ALA A 410 7.71 5.45 -2.25
C ALA A 410 7.56 6.98 -2.26
N ARG A 411 6.32 7.49 -2.29
CA ARG A 411 6.03 8.93 -2.37
C ARG A 411 6.27 9.72 -1.09
N HIS A 412 6.19 9.06 0.06
CA HIS A 412 6.32 9.73 1.35
C HIS A 412 7.78 9.96 1.69
N ASP A 413 8.07 11.13 2.23
CA ASP A 413 9.39 11.49 2.74
C ASP A 413 9.52 11.02 4.20
N PHE A 414 10.18 9.89 4.40
CA PHE A 414 10.33 9.29 5.73
C PHE A 414 11.25 10.11 6.64
N THR A 415 12.05 11.06 6.11
CA THR A 415 12.84 11.99 6.94
C THR A 415 11.97 12.94 7.76
N THR A 416 10.69 13.06 7.39
CA THR A 416 9.72 13.94 8.06
C THR A 416 8.83 13.22 9.06
N ILE A 417 9.07 11.93 9.34
CA ILE A 417 8.32 11.18 10.36
C ILE A 417 8.70 11.68 11.76
N LYS A 418 7.69 11.98 12.58
CA LYS A 418 7.82 12.41 13.97
C LYS A 418 7.12 11.41 14.91
N GLY A 419 7.37 11.55 16.22
CA GLY A 419 6.89 10.58 17.23
C GLY A 419 5.37 10.38 17.28
N ASP A 420 4.56 11.39 16.92
CA ASP A 420 3.10 11.26 16.79
C ASP A 420 2.71 10.32 15.64
N ILE A 421 3.44 10.37 14.53
CA ILE A 421 3.24 9.49 13.38
C ILE A 421 3.63 8.05 13.73
N LEU A 422 4.73 7.86 14.46
CA LEU A 422 5.16 6.54 14.94
C LEU A 422 4.12 5.90 15.88
N THR A 423 3.53 6.67 16.79
CA THR A 423 2.42 6.19 17.63
C THR A 423 1.23 5.77 16.75
N GLY A 424 0.87 6.59 15.75
CA GLY A 424 -0.23 6.28 14.84
C GLY A 424 0.03 5.06 13.95
N ILE A 425 1.28 4.81 13.57
CA ILE A 425 1.73 3.58 12.91
C ILE A 425 1.47 2.43 13.89
N TYR A 426 2.05 2.45 15.09
CA TYR A 426 1.92 1.40 16.10
C TYR A 426 0.46 1.05 16.43
N ASP A 427 -0.40 2.06 16.60
CA ASP A 427 -1.84 1.92 16.84
C ASP A 427 -2.60 1.21 15.70
N ARG A 428 -2.01 1.05 14.53
CA ARG A 428 -2.62 0.37 13.38
C ARG A 428 -2.02 -1.00 13.11
N PHE A 429 -0.81 -1.29 13.61
CA PHE A 429 -0.16 -2.61 13.48
C PHE A 429 -0.64 -3.63 14.52
N MET A 430 -1.02 -3.17 15.72
CA MET A 430 -1.42 -4.07 16.81
C MET A 430 -2.94 -3.99 17.01
N ASP A 431 -3.65 -5.09 16.82
CA ASP A 431 -5.08 -5.17 17.17
C ASP A 431 -5.28 -4.92 18.67
N ARG A 432 -6.37 -4.25 19.06
CA ARG A 432 -6.65 -3.81 20.43
C ARG A 432 -6.71 -4.98 21.42
N ASP A 433 -7.13 -6.15 20.95
CA ASP A 433 -7.20 -7.38 21.75
C ASP A 433 -5.84 -8.09 21.86
N GLN A 434 -4.95 -7.93 20.88
CA GLN A 434 -3.56 -8.41 20.91
C GLN A 434 -2.71 -7.57 21.89
N ARG A 435 -2.95 -6.24 21.95
CA ARG A 435 -2.34 -5.33 22.95
C ARG A 435 -2.64 -5.73 24.39
N LYS A 436 -3.85 -6.21 24.67
CA LYS A 436 -4.25 -6.65 26.02
C LYS A 436 -3.60 -7.98 26.41
N LYS A 437 -3.34 -8.86 25.44
CA LYS A 437 -2.76 -10.19 25.68
C LYS A 437 -1.23 -10.15 25.88
N LEU A 438 -0.52 -9.25 25.19
CA LEU A 438 0.95 -9.23 25.20
C LEU A 438 1.56 -8.34 26.29
N GLY A 439 0.79 -7.46 26.95
CA GLY A 439 1.33 -6.53 27.97
C GLY A 439 2.28 -5.46 27.43
N GLU A 440 2.56 -5.46 26.12
CA GLU A 440 3.43 -4.50 25.44
C GLU A 440 2.67 -3.24 25.05
N PHE A 441 2.59 -2.30 25.99
CA PHE A 441 2.13 -0.95 25.69
C PHE A 441 3.31 -0.13 25.14
N TYR A 442 3.16 0.37 23.91
CA TYR A 442 4.03 1.44 23.42
C TYR A 442 3.98 2.61 24.40
N THR A 443 5.14 2.98 24.93
CA THR A 443 5.27 4.12 25.83
C THR A 443 5.32 5.39 24.99
N PRO A 444 4.31 6.29 25.08
CA PRO A 444 4.31 7.50 24.28
C PRO A 444 5.61 8.29 24.46
N PRO A 445 6.14 8.97 23.43
CA PRO A 445 7.42 9.68 23.53
C PRO A 445 7.45 10.73 24.65
N SER A 446 6.30 11.31 25.00
CA SER A 446 6.16 12.20 26.17
C SER A 446 6.42 11.48 27.50
N ILE A 447 5.91 10.26 27.65
CA ILE A 447 6.11 9.43 28.84
C ILE A 447 7.53 8.88 28.89
N ALA A 448 8.07 8.41 27.76
CA ALA A 448 9.47 7.96 27.67
C ALA A 448 10.44 9.10 28.03
N ARG A 449 10.22 10.31 27.49
CA ARG A 449 11.01 11.50 27.84
C ARG A 449 10.85 11.88 29.31
N TYR A 450 9.65 11.82 29.86
CA TYR A 450 9.41 12.05 31.29
C TYR A 450 10.19 11.05 32.15
N MET A 451 10.17 9.76 31.80
CA MET A 451 10.90 8.71 32.52
C MET A 451 12.42 8.94 32.46
N ILE A 452 12.97 9.21 31.28
CA ILE A 452 14.39 9.52 31.08
C ILE A 452 14.80 10.75 31.92
N GLN A 453 14.04 11.84 31.85
CA GLN A 453 14.30 13.04 32.64
C GLN A 453 14.25 12.80 34.16
N ARG A 454 13.36 11.92 34.63
CA ARG A 454 13.26 11.57 36.05
C ARG A 454 14.35 10.60 36.51
N MET A 455 14.90 9.81 35.59
CA MET A 455 16.04 8.93 35.84
C MET A 455 17.39 9.65 35.72
N GLY A 456 17.41 10.90 35.25
CA GLY A 456 18.62 11.71 35.15
C GLY A 456 19.58 11.27 34.04
N ILE A 457 19.05 10.59 33.02
CA ILE A 457 19.78 10.11 31.84
C ILE A 457 19.59 11.08 30.68
#